data_AF-A0A1W9SHG4-F1
#
_entry.id   AF-A0A1W9SHG4-F1
#
_cell.length_a   1.000
_cell.length_b   1.000
_cell.length_c   1.000
_cell.angle_alpha   90.00
_cell.angle_beta   90.00
_cell.angle_gamma   90.00
#
_symmetry.space_group_name_H-M   'P 1'
#
loop_
_entity.id
_entity.type
_entity.pdbx_description
1 polymer ?
#
loop_
_entity_poly.entity_id
_entity_poly.type
_entity_poly.pdbx_seq_one_letter_code
_entity_poly.pdbx_strand_id
1 'polypeptide(L)'
;MTCKKIQKKLLSFQDKNLPNNEMIEIEKHLKNCAQCSENYSGLIELWDKLGELETIDSAPFFWTKLSQRINDTQRSRKSVYNPLRWVPAALTASVILFFALMTGMYLGKSLSQQPLISDQTVIEQENNNLLSTDELEDYTGESISDVYVSLISNDSH
;
A
#
# COMPACT_ATOMS: atom_id res chain seq x y z
N MET A 1 -44.49 12.13 -30.96
CA MET A 1 -44.86 11.57 -29.64
C MET A 1 -46.37 11.42 -29.51
N THR A 2 -46.85 10.52 -28.64
CA THR A 2 -48.28 10.40 -28.29
C THR A 2 -48.65 11.38 -27.16
N CYS A 3 -49.89 11.89 -27.16
CA CYS A 3 -50.36 12.85 -26.16
C CYS A 3 -50.16 12.36 -24.72
N LYS A 4 -50.39 11.06 -24.46
CA LYS A 4 -50.21 10.43 -23.14
C LYS A 4 -48.76 10.49 -22.64
N LYS A 5 -47.77 10.40 -23.55
CA LYS A 5 -46.35 10.52 -23.17
C LYS A 5 -45.99 11.95 -22.81
N ILE A 6 -46.55 12.92 -23.53
CA ILE A 6 -46.30 14.34 -23.31
C ILE A 6 -46.90 14.79 -22.00
N GLN A 7 -48.16 14.46 -21.72
CA GLN A 7 -48.82 14.80 -20.46
C GLN A 7 -48.02 14.35 -19.22
N LYS A 8 -47.38 13.17 -19.28
CA LYS A 8 -46.50 12.68 -18.21
C LYS A 8 -45.19 13.45 -18.08
N LYS A 9 -44.73 14.09 -19.15
CA LYS A 9 -43.44 14.80 -19.23
C LYS A 9 -43.60 16.33 -19.16
N LEU A 10 -44.82 16.87 -19.10
CA LEU A 10 -45.06 18.32 -19.06
C LEU A 10 -44.40 19.01 -17.86
N LEU A 11 -44.45 18.39 -16.67
CA LEU A 11 -43.77 18.91 -15.48
C LEU A 11 -42.25 18.95 -15.67
N SER A 12 -41.65 17.83 -16.10
CA SER A 12 -40.21 17.77 -16.37
C SER A 12 -39.76 18.71 -17.50
N PHE A 13 -40.65 18.97 -18.46
CA PHE A 13 -40.44 19.96 -19.52
C PHE A 13 -40.44 21.39 -18.96
N GLN A 14 -41.38 21.72 -18.08
CA GLN A 14 -41.43 23.01 -17.38
C GLN A 14 -40.16 23.25 -16.56
N ASP A 15 -39.68 22.23 -15.84
CA ASP A 15 -38.46 22.29 -15.02
C ASP A 15 -37.16 22.25 -15.85
N LYS A 16 -37.25 22.16 -17.19
CA LYS A 16 -36.11 21.98 -18.10
C LYS A 16 -35.21 20.80 -17.74
N ASN A 17 -35.79 19.73 -17.19
CA ASN A 17 -35.10 18.52 -16.74
C ASN A 17 -35.15 17.38 -17.78
N LEU A 18 -35.31 17.73 -19.06
CA LEU A 18 -35.36 16.78 -20.17
C LEU A 18 -34.18 17.01 -21.11
N PRO A 19 -33.66 15.96 -21.77
CA PRO A 19 -32.61 16.14 -22.76
C PRO A 19 -33.12 16.96 -23.95
N ASN A 20 -32.22 17.74 -24.57
CA ASN A 20 -32.56 18.73 -25.62
C ASN A 20 -33.38 18.14 -26.78
N ASN A 21 -33.10 16.90 -27.18
CA ASN A 21 -33.85 16.21 -28.24
C ASN A 21 -35.33 16.03 -27.86
N GLU A 22 -35.62 15.63 -26.62
CA GLU A 22 -37.00 15.46 -26.14
C GLU A 22 -37.72 16.79 -25.97
N MET A 23 -37.01 17.84 -25.54
CA MET A 23 -37.58 19.19 -25.45
C MET A 23 -38.09 19.68 -26.82
N ILE A 24 -37.29 19.51 -27.88
CA ILE A 24 -37.68 19.91 -29.24
C ILE A 24 -38.90 19.12 -29.72
N GLU A 25 -38.97 17.82 -29.43
CA GLU A 25 -40.12 16.99 -29.80
C GLU A 25 -41.41 17.42 -29.09
N ILE A 26 -41.31 17.76 -27.80
CA ILE A 26 -42.43 18.24 -27.00
C ILE A 26 -42.89 19.60 -27.51
N GLU A 27 -41.97 20.54 -27.77
CA GLU A 27 -42.30 21.87 -28.30
C GLU A 27 -43.02 21.77 -29.66
N LYS A 28 -42.54 20.91 -30.56
CA LYS A 28 -43.21 20.64 -31.84
C LYS A 28 -44.61 20.09 -31.65
N HIS A 29 -44.82 19.21 -30.67
CA HIS A 29 -46.15 18.66 -30.41
C HIS A 29 -47.10 19.69 -29.79
N LEU A 30 -46.63 20.54 -28.88
CA LEU A 30 -47.44 21.61 -28.30
C LEU A 30 -47.95 22.59 -29.37
N LYS A 31 -47.14 22.85 -30.41
CA LYS A 31 -47.56 23.67 -31.58
C LYS A 31 -48.65 23.00 -32.43
N ASN A 32 -48.71 21.67 -32.44
CA ASN A 32 -49.61 20.91 -33.33
C ASN A 32 -50.83 20.31 -32.61
N CYS A 33 -50.83 20.24 -31.28
CA CYS A 33 -51.90 19.60 -30.50
C CYS A 33 -52.53 20.60 -29.52
N ALA A 34 -53.75 21.06 -29.83
CA ALA A 34 -54.51 22.00 -29.00
C ALA A 34 -54.73 21.48 -27.57
N GLN A 35 -55.09 20.19 -27.41
CA GLN A 35 -55.34 19.59 -26.10
C GLN A 35 -54.09 19.60 -25.20
N CYS A 36 -52.91 19.28 -25.76
CA CYS A 36 -51.68 19.30 -24.97
C CYS A 36 -51.23 20.73 -24.66
N SER A 37 -51.49 21.67 -25.57
CA SER A 37 -51.23 23.10 -25.36
C SER A 37 -52.08 23.67 -24.23
N GLU A 38 -53.38 23.37 -24.23
CA GLU A 38 -54.33 23.81 -23.19
C GLU A 38 -53.97 23.25 -21.80
N ASN A 39 -53.59 21.97 -21.74
CA ASN A 39 -53.11 21.37 -20.49
C ASN A 39 -51.83 22.05 -19.98
N TYR A 40 -50.92 22.44 -20.89
CA TYR A 40 -49.69 23.11 -20.53
C TYR A 40 -49.93 24.55 -20.08
N SER A 41 -50.82 25.29 -20.74
CA SER A 41 -51.20 26.64 -20.30
C SER A 41 -51.90 26.62 -18.95
N GLY A 42 -52.79 25.67 -18.69
CA GLY A 42 -53.42 25.51 -17.39
C GLY A 42 -52.43 25.17 -16.29
N LEU A 43 -51.40 24.35 -16.60
CA LEU A 43 -50.31 24.09 -15.68
C LEU A 43 -49.50 25.36 -15.35
N ILE A 44 -49.16 26.19 -16.34
CA ILE A 44 -48.47 27.46 -16.12
C ILE A 44 -49.32 28.40 -15.26
N GLU A 45 -50.61 28.53 -15.55
CA GLU A 45 -51.52 29.40 -14.79
C GLU A 45 -51.65 28.93 -13.33
N LEU A 46 -51.72 27.61 -13.10
CA LEU A 46 -51.70 27.07 -11.74
C LEU A 46 -50.40 27.45 -11.03
N TRP A 47 -49.25 27.26 -11.66
CA TRP A 47 -47.95 27.62 -11.08
C TRP A 47 -47.83 29.11 -10.76
N ASP A 48 -48.33 29.98 -11.63
CA ASP A 48 -48.36 31.43 -11.40
C ASP A 48 -49.25 31.79 -10.19
N LYS A 49 -50.40 31.11 -10.05
CA LYS A 49 -51.31 31.28 -8.90
C LYS A 49 -50.76 30.74 -7.59
N LEU A 50 -49.87 29.75 -7.60
CA LEU A 50 -49.17 29.30 -6.39
C LEU A 50 -48.29 30.42 -5.80
N GLY A 51 -47.94 31.43 -6.60
CA GLY A 51 -47.21 32.62 -6.19
C GLY A 51 -45.72 32.36 -5.96
N GLU A 52 -44.98 33.44 -5.76
CA GLU A 52 -43.63 33.35 -5.20
C GLU A 52 -43.73 32.90 -3.75
N LEU A 53 -43.14 31.75 -3.44
CA LEU A 53 -42.86 31.39 -2.05
C LEU A 53 -42.00 32.52 -1.46
N GLU A 54 -42.38 32.97 -0.27
CA GLU A 54 -41.60 33.95 0.48
C GLU A 54 -40.14 33.51 0.47
N THR A 55 -39.26 34.40 -0.01
CA THR A 55 -37.83 34.13 -0.09
C THR A 55 -37.32 34.06 1.33
N ILE A 56 -37.24 32.85 1.88
CA ILE A 56 -36.66 32.61 3.20
C ILE A 56 -35.19 32.98 3.09
N ASP A 57 -34.79 34.04 3.79
CA ASP A 57 -33.39 34.39 3.90
C ASP A 57 -32.61 33.22 4.50
N SER A 58 -31.57 32.81 3.78
CA SER A 58 -30.70 31.75 4.27
C SER A 58 -29.98 32.23 5.52
N ALA A 59 -29.88 31.36 6.54
CA ALA A 59 -29.10 31.65 7.73
C ALA A 59 -27.67 32.11 7.36
N PRO A 60 -27.06 33.03 8.14
CA PRO A 60 -25.71 33.50 7.86
C PRO A 60 -24.73 32.32 7.77
N PHE A 61 -23.83 32.36 6.79
CA PHE A 61 -22.84 31.31 6.48
C PHE A 61 -23.43 29.95 6.05
N PHE A 62 -24.72 29.86 5.69
CA PHE A 62 -25.31 28.63 5.16
C PHE A 62 -24.52 28.08 3.97
N TRP A 63 -24.21 28.93 2.99
CA TRP A 63 -23.44 28.54 1.81
C TRP A 63 -22.04 28.03 2.16
N THR A 64 -21.35 28.69 3.08
CA THR A 64 -20.03 28.26 3.56
C THR A 64 -20.09 26.86 4.17
N LYS A 65 -21.02 26.62 5.10
CA LYS A 65 -21.21 25.30 5.73
C LYS A 65 -21.60 24.22 4.71
N LEU A 66 -22.46 24.55 3.76
CA LEU A 66 -22.89 23.62 2.71
C LEU A 66 -21.73 23.25 1.76
N SER A 67 -21.00 24.26 1.26
CA SER A 67 -19.85 24.06 0.38
C SER A 67 -18.77 23.19 1.03
N GLN A 68 -18.53 23.38 2.34
CA GLN A 68 -17.58 22.57 3.08
C GLN A 68 -18.01 21.12 3.13
N ARG A 69 -19.28 20.83 3.44
CA ARG A 69 -19.80 19.44 3.47
C ARG A 69 -19.70 18.75 2.10
N ILE A 70 -20.00 19.46 1.02
CA ILE A 70 -19.88 18.94 -0.35
C ILE A 70 -18.43 18.59 -0.65
N ASN A 71 -17.51 19.50 -0.36
CA ASN A 71 -16.08 19.32 -0.62
C ASN A 71 -15.45 18.22 0.27
N ASP A 72 -15.86 18.13 1.53
CA ASP A 72 -15.38 17.09 2.47
C ASP A 72 -15.85 15.71 2.04
N THR A 73 -17.08 15.59 1.51
CA THR A 73 -17.59 14.32 0.95
C THR A 73 -16.82 13.89 -0.31
N GLN A 74 -16.35 14.85 -1.11
CA GLN A 74 -15.48 14.56 -2.27
C GLN A 74 -14.05 14.22 -1.85
N ARG A 75 -13.53 14.85 -0.78
CA ARG A 75 -12.19 14.59 -0.26
C ARG A 75 -12.09 13.25 0.49
N SER A 76 -13.12 12.83 1.21
CA SER A 76 -13.12 11.54 1.93
C SER A 76 -13.14 10.33 0.99
N ARG A 77 -13.58 10.50 -0.28
CA ARG A 77 -13.42 9.48 -1.33
C ARG A 77 -12.00 9.40 -1.89
N LYS A 78 -11.11 10.36 -1.62
CA LYS A 78 -9.67 10.16 -1.79
C LYS A 78 -9.18 9.31 -0.63
N SER A 79 -9.63 8.06 -0.62
CA SER A 79 -9.04 6.98 0.15
C SER A 79 -7.53 7.10 -0.03
N VAL A 80 -6.83 7.24 1.09
CA VAL A 80 -5.38 7.28 1.15
C VAL A 80 -4.91 5.94 0.60
N TYR A 81 -4.64 5.88 -0.70
CA TYR A 81 -3.94 4.78 -1.33
C TYR A 81 -2.56 4.80 -0.69
N ASN A 82 -2.38 4.00 0.35
CA ASN A 82 -1.08 3.72 0.93
C ASN A 82 -0.47 2.59 0.08
N PRO A 83 0.36 2.88 -0.94
CA PRO A 83 0.87 1.85 -1.85
C PRO A 83 1.70 0.80 -1.09
N LEU A 84 2.16 1.15 0.12
CA LEU A 84 2.94 0.29 1.00
C LEU A 84 2.14 -0.88 1.60
N ARG A 85 0.80 -0.81 1.60
CA ARG A 85 -0.06 -1.89 2.14
C ARG A 85 -0.25 -3.07 1.17
N TRP A 86 0.18 -2.92 -0.09
CA TRP A 86 -0.01 -3.90 -1.17
C TRP A 86 1.30 -4.53 -1.66
N VAL A 87 2.40 -4.34 -0.94
CA VAL A 87 3.65 -5.03 -1.28
C VAL A 87 3.64 -6.40 -0.59
N PRO A 88 3.50 -7.52 -1.33
CA PRO A 88 3.64 -8.84 -0.74
C PRO A 88 5.10 -9.00 -0.27
N ALA A 89 5.30 -9.59 0.91
CA ALA A 89 6.60 -9.72 1.57
C ALA A 89 7.71 -10.37 0.70
N ALA A 90 7.34 -11.05 -0.39
CA ALA A 90 8.28 -11.64 -1.35
C ALA A 90 9.01 -10.58 -2.22
N LEU A 91 8.38 -9.44 -2.52
CA LEU A 91 8.97 -8.39 -3.37
C LEU A 91 9.99 -7.52 -2.63
N THR A 92 9.85 -7.37 -1.31
CA THR A 92 10.83 -6.64 -0.47
C THR A 92 12.13 -7.41 -0.31
N ALA A 93 12.07 -8.74 -0.20
CA ALA A 93 13.26 -9.58 -0.03
C ALA A 93 14.20 -9.52 -1.24
N SER A 94 13.66 -9.55 -2.46
CA SER A 94 14.46 -9.51 -3.69
C SER A 94 15.20 -8.18 -3.85
N VAL A 95 14.54 -7.04 -3.56
CA VAL A 95 15.16 -5.72 -3.66
C VAL A 95 16.27 -5.55 -2.61
N ILE A 96 16.03 -5.99 -1.37
CA ILE A 96 17.06 -5.93 -0.30
C ILE A 96 18.27 -6.80 -0.68
N LEU A 97 18.04 -8.01 -1.19
CA LEU A 97 19.11 -8.91 -1.63
C LEU A 97 19.90 -8.29 -2.78
N PHE A 98 19.23 -7.69 -3.77
CA PHE A 98 19.89 -7.04 -4.90
C PHE A 98 20.74 -5.86 -4.46
N PHE A 99 20.22 -4.99 -3.58
CA PHE A 99 20.99 -3.88 -3.03
C PHE A 99 22.18 -4.38 -2.20
N ALA A 100 21.99 -5.37 -1.33
CA ALA A 100 23.06 -5.93 -0.50
C ALA A 100 24.18 -6.58 -1.32
N LEU A 101 23.85 -7.29 -2.40
CA LEU A 101 24.85 -7.83 -3.33
C LEU A 101 25.58 -6.71 -4.06
N MET A 102 24.86 -5.68 -4.51
CA MET A 102 25.45 -4.58 -5.29
C MET A 102 26.42 -3.75 -4.44
N THR A 103 26.04 -3.39 -3.20
CA THR A 103 26.96 -2.75 -2.25
C THR A 103 28.09 -3.68 -1.82
N GLY A 104 27.81 -4.96 -1.55
CA GLY A 104 28.82 -5.95 -1.18
C GLY A 104 29.88 -6.14 -2.27
N MET A 105 29.48 -6.22 -3.54
CA MET A 105 30.40 -6.32 -4.68
C MET A 105 31.20 -5.04 -4.88
N TYR A 106 30.58 -3.87 -4.70
CA TYR A 106 31.26 -2.58 -4.85
C TYR A 106 32.33 -2.38 -3.75
N LEU A 107 31.98 -2.65 -2.50
CA LEU A 107 32.90 -2.63 -1.35
C LEU A 107 33.98 -3.72 -1.47
N GLY A 108 33.60 -4.92 -1.88
CA GLY A 108 34.53 -6.04 -2.10
C GLY A 108 35.56 -5.73 -3.19
N LYS A 109 35.16 -5.12 -4.30
CA LYS A 109 36.09 -4.67 -5.35
C LYS A 109 37.02 -3.55 -4.85
N SER A 110 36.53 -2.66 -4.00
CA SER A 110 37.34 -1.60 -3.38
C SER A 110 38.36 -2.14 -2.37
N LEU A 111 38.05 -3.24 -1.68
CA LEU A 111 38.94 -3.88 -0.71
C LEU A 111 39.86 -4.93 -1.37
N SER A 112 39.45 -5.55 -2.48
CA SER A 112 40.22 -6.53 -3.26
C SER A 112 41.41 -5.93 -4.03
N GLN A 113 41.59 -4.61 -3.99
CA GLN A 113 42.84 -3.98 -4.44
C GLN A 113 43.96 -4.07 -3.41
N GLN A 114 43.70 -4.58 -2.20
CA GLN A 114 44.78 -5.11 -1.38
C GLN A 114 45.08 -6.53 -1.87
N PRO A 115 46.36 -6.87 -2.17
CA PRO A 115 46.70 -8.26 -2.37
C PRO A 115 46.23 -9.00 -1.12
N LEU A 116 45.38 -10.00 -1.29
CA LEU A 116 45.13 -10.99 -0.26
C LEU A 116 46.50 -11.54 0.10
N ILE A 117 47.06 -11.05 1.21
CA ILE A 117 48.12 -11.75 1.90
C ILE A 117 47.50 -13.10 2.19
N SER A 118 47.97 -14.10 1.45
CA SER A 118 47.65 -15.50 1.67
C SER A 118 47.87 -15.75 3.15
N ASP A 119 46.78 -15.86 3.90
CA ASP A 119 46.81 -16.09 5.34
C ASP A 119 47.12 -17.57 5.61
N GLN A 120 48.21 -18.04 4.98
CA GLN A 120 48.82 -19.34 5.18
C GLN A 120 49.89 -19.26 6.30
N THR A 121 49.95 -18.16 7.06
CA THR A 121 50.96 -17.95 8.10
C THR A 121 50.39 -17.75 9.52
N VAL A 122 49.07 -17.72 9.70
CA VAL A 122 48.46 -17.54 11.04
C VAL A 122 48.09 -18.87 11.72
N ILE A 123 47.98 -19.99 11.00
CA ILE A 123 47.69 -21.31 11.61
C ILE A 123 48.95 -21.98 12.19
N GLU A 124 50.16 -21.59 11.77
CA GLU A 124 51.41 -22.24 12.22
C GLU A 124 51.95 -21.72 13.56
N GLN A 125 51.52 -20.54 14.03
CA GLN A 125 52.10 -19.95 15.24
C GLN A 125 51.39 -20.34 16.55
N GLU A 126 50.14 -20.82 16.47
CA GLU A 126 49.39 -21.30 17.65
C GLU A 126 49.69 -22.79 17.96
N ASN A 127 50.03 -23.59 16.94
CA ASN A 127 50.41 -25.00 17.13
C ASN A 127 51.80 -25.18 17.76
N ASN A 128 52.72 -24.24 17.52
CA ASN A 128 54.09 -24.34 18.04
C ASN A 128 54.23 -23.89 19.51
N ASN A 129 53.19 -23.27 20.08
CA ASN A 129 53.12 -22.90 21.49
C ASN A 129 52.20 -23.84 22.32
N LEU A 130 51.55 -24.82 21.69
CA LEU A 130 50.73 -25.84 22.38
C LEU A 130 51.43 -27.19 22.52
N LEU A 131 52.65 -27.33 21.98
CA LEU A 131 53.53 -28.49 22.17
C LEU A 131 54.89 -28.06 22.76
N SER A 132 54.86 -27.18 23.77
CA SER A 132 56.02 -27.00 24.65
C SER A 132 56.15 -28.25 25.53
N THR A 133 56.89 -29.23 25.04
CA THR A 133 57.32 -30.44 25.75
C THR A 133 58.34 -30.15 26.86
N ASP A 134 58.32 -28.95 27.44
CA ASP A 134 59.25 -28.46 28.46
C ASP A 134 58.70 -28.61 29.90
N GLU A 135 57.44 -29.01 30.09
CA GLU A 135 56.86 -29.27 31.42
C GLU A 135 56.91 -30.75 31.86
N LEU A 136 57.42 -31.66 31.02
CA LEU A 136 57.56 -33.08 31.39
C LEU A 136 58.98 -33.45 31.87
N GLU A 137 59.87 -32.48 32.00
CA GLU A 137 61.27 -32.72 32.38
C GLU A 137 61.53 -32.68 33.90
N ASP A 138 60.49 -32.50 34.73
CA ASP A 138 60.60 -32.49 36.21
C ASP A 138 59.92 -33.69 36.90
N TYR A 139 59.75 -34.81 36.19
CA TYR A 139 59.31 -36.07 36.83
C TYR A 139 60.13 -37.25 36.33
N THR A 140 61.39 -37.33 36.76
CA THR A 140 62.16 -38.57 36.72
C THR A 140 62.20 -39.17 38.12
N GLY A 141 61.52 -40.30 38.30
CA GLY A 141 61.61 -41.02 39.56
C GLY A 141 60.63 -42.15 39.78
N GLU A 142 60.24 -42.88 38.74
CA GLU A 142 59.87 -44.32 38.74
C GLU A 142 59.24 -44.63 37.37
N SER A 143 59.96 -45.37 36.54
CA SER A 143 59.49 -45.75 35.22
C SER A 143 58.24 -46.63 35.37
N ILE A 144 57.18 -46.32 34.63
CA ILE A 144 55.94 -47.10 34.58
C ILE A 144 56.22 -48.58 34.22
N SER A 145 57.36 -48.87 33.58
CA SER A 145 57.84 -50.23 33.35
C SER A 145 58.11 -51.02 34.63
N ASP A 146 58.62 -50.40 35.70
CA ASP A 146 58.93 -51.10 36.97
C ASP A 146 57.66 -51.50 37.71
N VAL A 147 56.63 -50.65 37.69
CA VAL A 147 55.31 -50.96 38.25
C VAL A 147 54.66 -52.13 37.51
N TYR A 148 54.76 -52.16 36.18
CA TYR A 148 54.22 -53.25 35.36
C TYR A 148 54.97 -54.58 35.58
N VAL A 149 56.30 -54.54 35.72
CA VAL A 149 57.11 -55.73 36.03
C VAL A 149 56.82 -56.25 37.43
N SER A 150 56.58 -55.38 38.42
CA SER A 150 56.21 -55.81 39.78
C SER A 150 54.84 -56.49 39.85
N LEU A 151 53.88 -56.04 39.05
CA LEU A 151 52.52 -56.63 39.03
C LEU A 151 52.47 -57.98 38.34
N ILE A 152 53.32 -58.24 37.34
CA ILE A 152 53.42 -59.53 36.66
C ILE A 152 54.27 -60.55 37.44
N SER A 153 55.26 -60.08 38.21
CA SER A 153 56.12 -60.97 39.01
C SER A 153 55.52 -61.37 40.37
N ASN A 154 54.46 -60.70 40.82
CA ASN A 154 53.75 -61.02 42.06
C ASN A 154 52.60 -62.05 41.88
N ASP A 155 52.41 -62.62 40.68
CA ASP A 155 51.38 -63.62 40.37
C ASP A 155 51.94 -65.05 40.21
N SER A 156 53.15 -65.30 40.71
CA SER A 156 53.72 -66.65 40.81
C SER A 156 54.15 -66.97 42.24
N HIS A 157 53.17 -67.25 43.10
CA HIS A 157 53.26 -68.25 44.17
C HIS A 157 51.89 -68.68 44.69
#